data_AF-I1BUJ7-F1
#
_entry.id   AF-I1BUJ7-F1
#
_cell.length_a   1.000
_cell.length_b   1.000
_cell.length_c   1.000
_cell.angle_alpha   90.00
_cell.angle_beta   90.00
_cell.angle_gamma   90.00
#
_symmetry.space_group_name_H-M   'P 1'
#
loop_
_entity.id
_entity.type
_entity.pdbx_description
1 polymer ?
#
loop_
_entity_poly.entity_id
_entity_poly.type
_entity_poly.pdbx_seq_one_letter_code
_entity_poly.pdbx_strand_id
1 'polypeptide(L)'
;MDPKYPPGSDLISKLVLRNPDVVEMITITLIGPNAASLYLPRPTEWAGGSKSDTVYAANVSSTSLPPILIEVQHTITTEFIDRLINYSLSVKKCFKAKPIVIVFGTHVTRTEISMDFEPTTFEFAKGIPSKYWAEKCYILDKNTIAEATKATPLPAMMALAYFFSSQKLSLLSSEFQDGPIIQKLYSIAKEQTSTRIPAEKSVTEALLEVCDQTNKQFKKISNTLESMPDTLLKKRLRAYTSDGLLYTETCKRMYIGESDSLVEPMPPPPELSELAKSLVNQSSSNIDILRAEADLPKTDMEYVQQFKESEEKMDWKKCFEGGKKEGFFSSYSNYSSLKTAYYKKSNK
;
A
#
# COMPACT_ATOMS: atom_id res chain seq x y z
N MET A 1 -1.68 5.97 2.42
CA MET A 1 -0.97 5.79 1.14
C MET A 1 0.16 6.79 1.05
N ASP A 2 1.19 6.51 0.25
CA ASP A 2 2.28 7.47 -0.02
C ASP A 2 1.70 8.72 -0.69
N PRO A 3 1.94 9.95 -0.17
CA PRO A 3 1.47 11.20 -0.77
C PRO A 3 1.88 11.41 -2.23
N LYS A 4 2.96 10.77 -2.70
CA LYS A 4 3.40 10.80 -4.10
C LYS A 4 2.43 10.05 -5.03
N TYR A 5 1.68 9.11 -4.48
CA TYR A 5 0.79 8.21 -5.21
C TYR A 5 -0.61 8.24 -4.58
N PRO A 6 -1.35 9.36 -4.68
CA PRO A 6 -2.72 9.42 -4.21
C PRO A 6 -3.64 8.54 -5.08
N PRO A 7 -4.82 8.14 -4.57
CA PRO A 7 -5.89 7.60 -5.41
C PRO A 7 -6.16 8.51 -6.60
N GLY A 8 -6.38 7.92 -7.78
CA GLY A 8 -6.59 8.68 -9.02
C GLY A 8 -5.30 9.13 -9.72
N SER A 9 -4.12 8.92 -9.12
CA SER A 9 -2.84 9.04 -9.84
C SER A 9 -2.69 7.92 -10.88
N ASP A 10 -1.87 8.15 -11.90
CA ASP A 10 -1.64 7.22 -13.00
C ASP A 10 -1.29 5.80 -12.51
N LEU A 11 -0.29 5.70 -11.62
CA LEU A 11 0.17 4.43 -11.07
C LEU A 11 -0.92 3.72 -10.25
N ILE A 12 -1.50 4.40 -9.25
CA ILE A 12 -2.49 3.76 -8.35
C ILE A 12 -3.74 3.36 -9.12
N SER A 13 -4.19 4.19 -10.05
CA SER A 13 -5.37 3.89 -10.86
C SER A 13 -5.16 2.63 -11.68
N LYS A 14 -4.03 2.49 -12.37
CA LYS A 14 -3.67 1.27 -13.12
C LYS A 14 -3.56 0.05 -12.23
N LEU A 15 -2.97 0.18 -11.04
CA LEU A 15 -2.84 -0.94 -10.09
C LEU A 15 -4.20 -1.42 -9.57
N VAL A 16 -5.08 -0.49 -9.20
CA VAL A 16 -6.43 -0.80 -8.71
C VAL A 16 -7.28 -1.39 -9.82
N LEU A 17 -7.26 -0.82 -11.03
CA LEU A 17 -8.04 -1.31 -12.16
C LEU A 17 -7.58 -2.70 -12.64
N ARG A 18 -6.32 -3.08 -12.41
CA ARG A 18 -5.84 -4.44 -12.74
C ARG A 18 -6.21 -5.49 -11.69
N ASN A 19 -6.75 -5.10 -10.54
CA ASN A 19 -7.15 -6.04 -9.51
C ASN A 19 -8.37 -6.87 -9.99
N PRO A 20 -8.36 -8.22 -9.86
CA PRO A 20 -9.44 -9.07 -10.37
C PRO A 20 -10.83 -8.70 -9.83
N ASP A 21 -10.93 -8.31 -8.56
CA ASP A 21 -12.20 -7.90 -7.96
C ASP A 21 -12.77 -6.64 -8.62
N VAL A 22 -11.89 -5.71 -8.99
CA VAL A 22 -12.28 -4.45 -9.65
C VAL A 22 -12.65 -4.71 -11.11
N VAL A 23 -11.94 -5.60 -11.80
CA VAL A 23 -12.29 -6.03 -13.16
C VAL A 23 -13.68 -6.65 -13.19
N GLU A 24 -13.96 -7.59 -12.28
CA GLU A 24 -15.26 -8.24 -12.17
C GLU A 24 -16.37 -7.24 -11.83
N MET A 25 -16.12 -6.35 -10.87
CA MET A 25 -17.06 -5.29 -10.49
C MET A 25 -17.47 -4.40 -11.67
N ILE A 26 -16.50 -3.93 -12.46
CA ILE A 26 -16.76 -3.05 -13.62
C ILE A 26 -17.51 -3.81 -14.72
N THR A 27 -17.09 -5.04 -15.00
CA THR A 27 -17.65 -5.85 -16.09
C THR A 27 -19.10 -6.27 -15.81
N ILE A 28 -19.40 -6.67 -14.57
CA ILE A 28 -20.78 -6.95 -14.14
C ILE A 28 -21.65 -5.70 -14.25
N THR A 29 -21.13 -4.53 -13.88
CA THR A 29 -21.94 -3.29 -13.92
C THR A 29 -22.26 -2.86 -15.36
N LEU A 30 -21.31 -2.99 -16.28
CA LEU A 30 -21.50 -2.55 -17.66
C LEU A 30 -22.24 -3.55 -18.54
N ILE A 31 -21.89 -4.83 -18.42
CA ILE A 31 -22.34 -5.89 -19.34
C ILE A 31 -23.46 -6.73 -18.71
N GLY A 32 -23.45 -6.87 -17.39
CA GLY A 32 -24.38 -7.69 -16.62
C GLY A 32 -23.72 -8.88 -15.93
N PRO A 33 -24.46 -9.62 -15.08
CA PRO A 33 -23.93 -10.65 -14.20
C PRO A 33 -23.27 -11.82 -14.95
N ASN A 34 -23.66 -12.09 -16.19
CA ASN A 34 -23.08 -13.17 -17.00
C ASN A 34 -21.65 -12.87 -17.51
N ALA A 35 -21.17 -11.63 -17.36
CA ALA A 35 -19.81 -11.26 -17.71
C ALA A 35 -18.79 -11.51 -16.60
N ALA A 36 -19.26 -11.90 -15.41
CA ALA A 36 -18.42 -12.21 -14.25
C ALA A 36 -17.31 -13.21 -14.63
N SER A 37 -16.08 -12.92 -14.20
CA SER A 37 -14.89 -13.75 -14.47
C SER A 37 -14.56 -14.04 -15.94
N LEU A 38 -15.26 -13.44 -16.93
CA LEU A 38 -14.98 -13.65 -18.36
C LEU A 38 -13.95 -12.67 -18.93
N TYR A 39 -13.75 -11.54 -18.26
CA TYR A 39 -12.88 -10.46 -18.72
C TYR A 39 -11.53 -10.47 -18.01
N LEU A 40 -10.48 -10.18 -18.78
CA LEU A 40 -9.13 -10.02 -18.25
C LEU A 40 -8.51 -8.72 -18.77
N PRO A 41 -7.63 -8.08 -17.98
CA PRO A 41 -6.77 -7.02 -18.48
C PRO A 41 -5.93 -7.47 -19.67
N ARG A 42 -5.81 -6.60 -20.67
CA ARG A 42 -5.03 -6.83 -21.89
C ARG A 42 -3.93 -5.77 -22.03
N PRO A 43 -2.90 -6.02 -22.87
CA PRO A 43 -1.90 -5.02 -23.19
C PRO A 43 -2.53 -3.71 -23.68
N THR A 44 -1.94 -2.59 -23.29
CA THR A 44 -2.46 -1.24 -23.56
C THR A 44 -1.56 -0.41 -24.47
N GLU A 45 -0.54 -1.04 -25.06
CA GLU A 45 0.37 -0.41 -26.01
C GLU A 45 -0.15 -0.59 -27.44
N TRP A 46 -0.22 0.50 -28.18
CA TRP A 46 -0.79 0.54 -29.53
C TRP A 46 0.27 0.78 -30.59
N ALA A 47 -0.10 0.51 -31.85
CA ALA A 47 0.73 0.85 -32.99
C ALA A 47 0.99 2.37 -33.00
N GLY A 48 2.27 2.77 -33.01
CA GLY A 48 2.69 4.17 -32.85
C GLY A 48 3.23 4.50 -31.46
N GLY A 49 3.29 3.53 -30.54
CA GLY A 49 3.92 3.68 -29.22
C GLY A 49 3.05 4.39 -28.18
N SER A 50 1.80 4.75 -28.53
CA SER A 50 0.85 5.31 -27.58
C SER A 50 0.36 4.24 -26.61
N LYS A 51 -0.01 4.66 -25.39
CA LYS A 51 -0.41 3.76 -24.31
C LYS A 51 -1.67 4.27 -23.65
N SER A 52 -2.71 3.44 -23.64
CA SER A 52 -3.90 3.68 -22.83
C SER A 52 -3.69 3.18 -21.39
N ASP A 53 -4.59 3.54 -20.49
CA ASP A 53 -4.45 3.14 -19.09
C ASP A 53 -4.77 1.67 -18.87
N THR A 54 -5.99 1.25 -19.24
CA THR A 54 -6.45 -0.12 -19.02
C THR A 54 -7.44 -0.56 -20.09
N VAL A 55 -7.29 -1.79 -20.58
CA VAL A 55 -8.26 -2.44 -21.48
C VAL A 55 -8.63 -3.79 -20.94
N TYR A 56 -9.92 -4.09 -20.88
CA TYR A 56 -10.43 -5.43 -20.62
C TYR A 56 -10.98 -6.04 -21.90
N ALA A 57 -10.74 -7.32 -22.11
CA ALA A 57 -11.42 -8.07 -23.16
C ALA A 57 -11.80 -9.45 -22.64
N ALA A 58 -12.94 -9.95 -23.11
CA ALA A 58 -13.39 -11.29 -22.81
C ALA A 58 -12.34 -12.33 -23.25
N ASN A 59 -12.19 -13.40 -22.48
CA ASN A 59 -11.33 -14.52 -22.83
C ASN A 59 -12.00 -15.52 -23.77
N VAL A 60 -13.26 -15.27 -24.10
CA VAL A 60 -14.05 -16.06 -25.05
C VAL A 60 -14.34 -15.20 -26.29
N SER A 61 -14.33 -15.84 -27.46
CA SER A 61 -14.74 -15.18 -28.69
C SER A 61 -16.27 -15.02 -28.69
N SER A 62 -16.75 -13.81 -28.42
CA SER A 62 -18.17 -13.47 -28.53
C SER A 62 -18.34 -12.07 -29.09
N THR A 63 -19.35 -11.89 -29.93
CA THR A 63 -19.78 -10.57 -30.41
C THR A 63 -20.65 -9.83 -29.40
N SER A 64 -21.16 -10.51 -28.36
CA SER A 64 -21.96 -9.91 -27.28
C SER A 64 -21.14 -9.37 -26.11
N LEU A 65 -19.82 -9.58 -26.14
CA LEU A 65 -18.90 -9.18 -25.07
C LEU A 65 -17.88 -8.17 -25.64
N PRO A 66 -18.27 -6.89 -25.79
CA PRO A 66 -17.37 -5.88 -26.35
C PRO A 66 -16.17 -5.64 -25.42
N PRO A 67 -15.00 -5.25 -25.96
CA PRO A 67 -13.88 -4.83 -25.14
C PRO A 67 -14.24 -3.58 -24.33
N ILE A 68 -13.61 -3.38 -23.18
CA ILE A 68 -13.83 -2.23 -22.31
C ILE A 68 -12.53 -1.44 -22.25
N LEU A 69 -12.56 -0.18 -22.65
CA LEU A 69 -11.43 0.75 -22.54
C LEU A 69 -11.67 1.69 -21.36
N ILE A 70 -10.70 1.80 -20.47
CA ILE A 70 -10.80 2.60 -19.25
C ILE A 70 -9.63 3.57 -19.20
N GLU A 71 -9.93 4.84 -18.96
CA GLU A 71 -8.96 5.92 -18.74
C GLU A 71 -9.26 6.63 -17.42
N VAL A 72 -8.20 6.98 -16.68
CA VAL A 72 -8.31 7.82 -15.49
C VAL A 72 -7.57 9.12 -15.75
N GLN A 73 -8.34 10.19 -15.92
CA GLN A 73 -7.81 11.46 -16.39
C GLN A 73 -8.01 12.54 -15.33
N HIS A 74 -7.04 13.44 -15.18
CA HIS A 74 -7.20 14.55 -14.24
C HIS A 74 -8.30 15.50 -14.69
N THR A 75 -8.13 16.10 -15.87
CA THR A 75 -9.10 16.98 -16.51
C THR A 75 -9.37 16.45 -17.92
N ILE A 76 -10.65 16.29 -18.25
CA ILE A 76 -11.10 15.85 -19.57
C ILE A 76 -11.12 17.09 -20.49
N THR A 77 -10.23 17.10 -21.49
CA THR A 77 -10.07 18.17 -22.49
C THR A 77 -10.35 17.65 -23.90
N THR A 78 -10.50 18.53 -24.89
CA THR A 78 -10.64 18.17 -26.30
C THR A 78 -9.47 17.31 -26.80
N GLU A 79 -8.23 17.67 -26.46
CA GLU A 79 -7.05 16.90 -26.87
C GLU A 79 -7.04 15.50 -26.27
N PHE A 80 -7.56 15.35 -25.05
CA PHE A 80 -7.77 14.04 -24.44
C PHE A 80 -8.84 13.24 -25.18
N ILE A 81 -9.95 13.86 -25.58
CA ILE A 81 -11.01 13.18 -26.36
C ILE A 81 -10.47 12.71 -27.72
N ASP A 82 -9.67 13.52 -28.42
CA ASP A 82 -9.03 13.10 -29.68
C ASP A 82 -8.12 11.87 -29.46
N ARG A 83 -7.37 11.86 -28.36
CA ARG A 83 -6.54 10.71 -27.98
C ARG A 83 -7.39 9.47 -27.63
N LEU A 84 -8.50 9.66 -26.91
CA LEU A 84 -9.45 8.60 -26.54
C LEU A 84 -10.11 7.95 -27.77
N ILE A 85 -10.44 8.76 -28.79
CA ILE A 85 -10.94 8.27 -30.08
C ILE A 85 -9.89 7.36 -30.73
N ASN A 86 -8.63 7.80 -30.78
CA ASN A 86 -7.53 7.01 -31.35
C ASN A 86 -7.30 5.69 -30.59
N TYR A 87 -7.39 5.70 -29.25
CA TYR A 87 -7.32 4.48 -28.45
C TYR A 87 -8.48 3.54 -28.76
N SER A 88 -9.69 4.07 -28.88
CA SER A 88 -10.88 3.27 -29.20
C SER A 88 -10.78 2.61 -30.57
N LEU A 89 -10.25 3.32 -31.56
CA LEU A 89 -9.98 2.77 -32.89
C LEU A 89 -8.89 1.69 -32.85
N SER A 90 -7.87 1.86 -32.02
CA SER A 90 -6.81 0.86 -31.81
C SER A 90 -7.35 -0.42 -31.18
N VAL A 91 -8.18 -0.28 -30.15
CA VAL A 91 -8.92 -1.40 -29.52
C VAL A 91 -9.80 -2.10 -30.56
N LYS A 92 -10.58 -1.35 -31.35
CA LYS A 92 -11.41 -1.92 -32.43
C LYS A 92 -10.58 -2.70 -33.45
N LYS A 93 -9.40 -2.20 -33.83
CA LYS A 93 -8.51 -2.88 -34.78
C LYS A 93 -7.97 -4.19 -34.20
N CYS A 94 -7.63 -4.19 -32.91
CA CYS A 94 -7.06 -5.34 -32.20
C CYS A 94 -8.11 -6.42 -31.92
N PHE A 95 -9.26 -6.05 -31.37
CA PHE A 95 -10.30 -6.99 -30.89
C PHE A 95 -11.47 -7.17 -31.86
N LYS A 96 -11.45 -6.48 -33.01
CA LYS A 96 -12.49 -6.53 -34.06
C LYS A 96 -13.90 -6.10 -33.61
N ALA A 97 -14.02 -5.48 -32.45
CA ALA A 97 -15.26 -4.95 -31.89
C ALA A 97 -15.04 -3.54 -31.32
N LYS A 98 -16.04 -2.66 -31.43
CA LYS A 98 -15.96 -1.32 -30.81
C LYS A 98 -15.97 -1.47 -29.29
N PRO A 99 -15.17 -0.68 -28.55
CA PRO A 99 -15.19 -0.77 -27.10
C PRO A 99 -16.39 -0.06 -26.48
N ILE A 100 -16.75 -0.49 -25.28
CA ILE A 100 -17.41 0.39 -24.29
C ILE A 100 -16.30 1.16 -23.58
N VAL A 101 -16.41 2.48 -23.57
CA VAL A 101 -15.40 3.37 -23.00
C VAL A 101 -15.90 3.94 -21.68
N ILE A 102 -15.07 3.88 -20.63
CA ILE A 102 -15.29 4.57 -19.37
C ILE A 102 -14.12 5.51 -19.09
N VAL A 103 -14.44 6.76 -18.76
CA VAL A 103 -13.45 7.73 -18.29
C VAL A 103 -13.79 8.15 -16.88
N PHE A 104 -12.84 7.98 -15.97
CA PHE A 104 -12.91 8.53 -14.61
C PHE A 104 -12.16 9.86 -14.57
N GLY A 105 -12.91 10.95 -14.48
CA GLY A 105 -12.39 12.29 -14.26
C GLY A 105 -12.13 12.53 -12.77
N THR A 106 -10.87 12.73 -12.38
CA THR A 106 -10.55 13.05 -10.97
C THR A 106 -10.88 14.51 -10.63
N HIS A 107 -11.01 15.37 -11.64
CA HIS A 107 -11.49 16.74 -11.54
C HIS A 107 -12.76 16.95 -12.40
N VAL A 108 -13.37 18.13 -12.29
CA VAL A 108 -14.51 18.56 -13.11
C VAL A 108 -14.12 18.60 -14.58
N THR A 109 -15.01 18.06 -15.44
CA THR A 109 -14.86 18.12 -16.91
C THR A 109 -14.93 19.57 -17.40
N ARG A 110 -14.16 19.91 -18.44
CA ARG A 110 -14.24 21.26 -19.02
C ARG A 110 -15.63 21.53 -19.61
N THR A 111 -16.07 22.78 -19.47
CA THR A 111 -17.39 23.23 -19.92
C THR A 111 -17.66 22.88 -21.38
N GLU A 112 -16.68 23.14 -22.25
CA GLU A 112 -16.73 22.85 -23.69
C GLU A 112 -17.07 21.39 -24.01
N ILE A 113 -16.60 20.43 -23.19
CA ILE A 113 -16.91 19.01 -23.33
C ILE A 113 -18.23 18.66 -22.64
N SER A 114 -18.50 19.25 -21.47
CA SER A 114 -19.72 18.96 -20.71
C SER A 114 -21.01 19.40 -21.42
N MET A 115 -20.90 20.35 -22.36
CA MET A 115 -22.03 20.78 -23.21
C MET A 115 -22.52 19.68 -24.15
N ASP A 116 -21.66 18.72 -24.48
CA ASP A 116 -21.97 17.58 -25.34
C ASP A 116 -22.47 16.36 -24.55
N PHE A 117 -22.68 16.49 -23.23
CA PHE A 117 -23.12 15.39 -22.39
C PHE A 117 -24.56 15.00 -22.67
N GLU A 118 -24.74 13.69 -22.89
CA GLU A 118 -26.06 13.07 -23.07
C GLU A 118 -26.45 12.28 -21.81
N PRO A 119 -27.76 12.23 -21.47
CA PRO A 119 -28.26 11.32 -20.44
C PRO A 119 -27.95 9.86 -20.79
N THR A 120 -27.73 9.03 -19.77
CA THR A 120 -27.49 7.59 -19.96
C THR A 120 -28.40 6.75 -19.08
N THR A 121 -28.37 5.44 -19.28
CA THR A 121 -29.05 4.47 -18.41
C THR A 121 -28.44 4.42 -17.01
N PHE A 122 -27.22 4.93 -16.84
CA PHE A 122 -26.54 5.00 -15.56
C PHE A 122 -26.67 6.42 -15.00
N GLU A 123 -27.39 6.56 -13.89
CA GLU A 123 -27.57 7.87 -13.22
C GLU A 123 -26.23 8.52 -12.80
N PHE A 124 -25.21 7.69 -12.59
CA PHE A 124 -23.86 8.11 -12.19
C PHE A 124 -22.92 8.44 -13.35
N ALA A 125 -23.37 8.35 -14.61
CA ALA A 125 -22.51 8.58 -15.77
C ALA A 125 -23.21 9.45 -16.82
N LYS A 126 -22.42 10.31 -17.46
CA LYS A 126 -22.83 11.08 -18.64
C LYS A 126 -22.28 10.43 -19.90
N GLY A 127 -23.04 10.49 -20.99
CA GLY A 127 -22.67 9.95 -22.28
C GLY A 127 -21.97 11.00 -23.12
N ILE A 128 -21.02 10.58 -23.97
CA ILE A 128 -20.55 11.40 -25.10
C ILE A 128 -20.94 10.70 -26.42
N PRO A 129 -21.37 11.47 -27.44
CA PRO A 129 -21.58 10.97 -28.79
C PRO A 129 -20.37 10.18 -29.32
N SER A 130 -20.55 8.88 -29.48
CA SER A 130 -19.43 7.95 -29.73
C SER A 130 -19.66 6.97 -30.88
N LYS A 131 -20.78 7.12 -31.60
CA LYS A 131 -21.30 6.20 -32.63
C LYS A 131 -20.25 5.62 -33.58
N TYR A 132 -19.24 6.40 -33.97
CA TYR A 132 -18.27 6.00 -34.99
C TYR A 132 -17.03 5.30 -34.44
N TRP A 133 -16.69 5.51 -33.17
CA TRP A 133 -15.42 5.06 -32.58
C TRP A 133 -15.56 4.14 -31.37
N ALA A 134 -16.69 4.17 -30.67
CA ALA A 134 -17.03 3.27 -29.56
C ALA A 134 -18.50 2.82 -29.63
N GLU A 135 -18.86 1.82 -28.85
CA GLU A 135 -20.25 1.38 -28.68
C GLU A 135 -21.01 2.34 -27.77
N LYS A 136 -20.38 2.69 -26.65
CA LYS A 136 -20.79 3.72 -25.69
C LYS A 136 -19.54 4.39 -25.12
N CYS A 137 -19.65 5.65 -24.73
CA CYS A 137 -18.63 6.36 -23.98
C CYS A 137 -19.26 7.02 -22.76
N TYR A 138 -18.82 6.60 -21.57
CA TYR A 138 -19.30 7.05 -20.29
C TYR A 138 -18.23 7.89 -19.58
N ILE A 139 -18.63 9.06 -19.09
CA ILE A 139 -17.81 9.90 -18.24
C ILE A 139 -18.39 9.93 -16.85
N LEU A 140 -17.53 9.66 -15.87
CA LEU A 140 -17.79 9.84 -14.45
C LEU A 140 -16.79 10.87 -13.94
N ASP A 141 -17.27 12.07 -13.64
CA ASP A 141 -16.45 13.15 -13.10
C ASP A 141 -16.94 13.60 -11.71
N LYS A 142 -16.22 14.56 -11.13
CA LYS A 142 -16.53 15.06 -9.78
C LYS A 142 -17.97 15.58 -9.64
N ASN A 143 -18.54 16.20 -10.68
CA ASN A 143 -19.91 16.71 -10.63
C ASN A 143 -20.93 15.58 -10.65
N THR A 144 -20.73 14.61 -11.54
CA THR A 144 -21.62 13.45 -11.68
C THR A 144 -21.63 12.61 -10.39
N ILE A 145 -20.50 12.53 -9.69
CA ILE A 145 -20.39 11.88 -8.38
C ILE A 145 -21.13 12.68 -7.30
N ALA A 146 -20.95 14.00 -7.24
CA ALA A 146 -21.57 14.86 -6.22
C ALA A 146 -23.11 14.79 -6.23
N GLU A 147 -23.71 14.65 -7.41
CA GLU A 147 -25.16 14.46 -7.55
C GLU A 147 -25.62 13.09 -7.03
N ALA A 148 -24.79 12.06 -7.19
CA ALA A 148 -25.09 10.66 -6.89
C ALA A 148 -24.70 10.22 -5.46
N THR A 149 -23.87 11.00 -4.75
CA THR A 149 -23.44 10.73 -3.35
C THR A 149 -24.56 10.75 -2.29
N LYS A 150 -25.82 10.91 -2.69
CA LYS A 150 -27.00 10.79 -1.82
C LYS A 150 -27.40 9.33 -1.56
N ALA A 151 -26.91 8.37 -2.36
CA ALA A 151 -27.20 6.95 -2.19
C ALA A 151 -26.32 6.31 -1.11
N THR A 152 -26.93 5.60 -0.16
CA THR A 152 -26.23 4.80 0.86
C THR A 152 -26.78 3.37 0.87
N PRO A 153 -25.95 2.33 0.67
CA PRO A 153 -24.51 2.37 0.37
C PRO A 153 -24.21 2.83 -1.07
N LEU A 154 -22.99 3.36 -1.28
CA LEU A 154 -22.56 3.87 -2.57
C LEU A 154 -22.36 2.73 -3.58
N PRO A 155 -23.01 2.75 -4.76
CA PRO A 155 -22.83 1.75 -5.81
C PRO A 155 -21.38 1.63 -6.27
N ALA A 156 -21.00 0.43 -6.73
CA ALA A 156 -19.63 0.06 -7.13
C ALA A 156 -18.91 1.10 -8.02
N MET A 157 -19.52 1.49 -9.14
CA MET A 157 -18.92 2.45 -10.08
C MET A 157 -18.77 3.84 -9.47
N MET A 158 -19.74 4.27 -8.65
CA MET A 158 -19.66 5.54 -7.93
C MET A 158 -18.57 5.50 -6.87
N ALA A 159 -18.39 4.37 -6.17
CA ALA A 159 -17.32 4.19 -5.19
C ALA A 159 -15.93 4.25 -5.83
N LEU A 160 -15.75 3.63 -7.00
CA LEU A 160 -14.52 3.75 -7.80
C LEU A 160 -14.26 5.20 -8.22
N ALA A 161 -15.26 5.86 -8.78
CA ALA A 161 -15.15 7.24 -9.23
C ALA A 161 -14.85 8.21 -8.05
N TYR A 162 -15.52 8.01 -6.91
CA TYR A 162 -15.26 8.75 -5.67
C TYR A 162 -13.83 8.49 -5.15
N PHE A 163 -13.39 7.23 -5.16
CA PHE A 163 -12.05 6.86 -4.73
C PHE A 163 -10.99 7.61 -5.55
N PHE A 164 -11.09 7.61 -6.88
CA PHE A 164 -10.15 8.31 -7.75
C PHE A 164 -10.25 9.85 -7.65
N SER A 165 -11.44 10.42 -7.53
CA SER A 165 -11.64 11.88 -7.50
C SER A 165 -11.40 12.53 -6.14
N SER A 166 -11.61 11.81 -5.04
CA SER A 166 -11.37 12.35 -3.69
C SER A 166 -9.88 12.53 -3.39
N GLN A 167 -9.01 11.71 -4.01
CA GLN A 167 -7.55 11.70 -3.83
C GLN A 167 -7.11 11.65 -2.36
N LYS A 168 -7.99 11.20 -1.46
CA LYS A 168 -7.73 11.13 -0.02
C LYS A 168 -6.74 10.01 0.27
N LEU A 169 -5.68 10.30 1.03
CA LEU A 169 -4.59 9.34 1.28
C LEU A 169 -4.92 8.27 2.32
N SER A 170 -5.99 8.49 3.09
CA SER A 170 -6.41 7.65 4.21
C SER A 170 -7.91 7.41 4.14
N LEU A 171 -8.28 6.16 4.44
CA LEU A 171 -9.68 5.75 4.60
C LEU A 171 -10.39 6.59 5.66
N LEU A 172 -9.70 6.92 6.78
CA LEU A 172 -10.25 7.74 7.87
C LEU A 172 -10.61 9.17 7.43
N SER A 173 -10.05 9.64 6.33
CA SER A 173 -10.37 10.95 5.77
C SER A 173 -11.56 10.89 4.82
N SER A 174 -12.01 9.69 4.42
CA SER A 174 -13.12 9.47 3.51
C SER A 174 -14.47 9.68 4.20
N GLU A 175 -15.41 10.28 3.48
CA GLU A 175 -16.79 10.42 3.95
C GLU A 175 -17.56 9.08 3.92
N PHE A 176 -17.07 8.11 3.15
CA PHE A 176 -17.66 6.78 3.00
C PHE A 176 -16.78 5.70 3.64
N GLN A 177 -16.10 6.04 4.74
CA GLN A 177 -15.16 5.14 5.42
C GLN A 177 -15.77 3.80 5.87
N ASP A 178 -17.08 3.79 6.16
CA ASP A 178 -17.82 2.61 6.59
C ASP A 178 -18.34 1.78 5.39
N GLY A 179 -18.16 2.27 4.16
CA GLY A 179 -18.59 1.59 2.94
C GLY A 179 -17.66 0.42 2.59
N PRO A 180 -18.17 -0.83 2.45
CA PRO A 180 -17.32 -2.01 2.23
C PRO A 180 -16.51 -1.92 0.93
N ILE A 181 -17.07 -1.31 -0.12
CA ILE A 181 -16.37 -1.14 -1.40
C ILE A 181 -15.20 -0.15 -1.25
N ILE A 182 -15.43 0.98 -0.56
CA ILE A 182 -14.38 1.97 -0.32
C ILE A 182 -13.26 1.36 0.53
N GLN A 183 -13.60 0.65 1.61
CA GLN A 183 -12.61 -0.07 2.41
C GLN A 183 -11.78 -1.04 1.57
N LYS A 184 -12.44 -1.82 0.69
CA LYS A 184 -11.76 -2.74 -0.23
C LYS A 184 -10.81 -2.01 -1.19
N LEU A 185 -11.23 -0.89 -1.78
CA LEU A 185 -10.38 -0.09 -2.68
C LEU A 185 -9.15 0.48 -1.96
N TYR A 186 -9.30 0.99 -0.73
CA TYR A 186 -8.18 1.45 0.08
C TYR A 186 -7.24 0.30 0.46
N SER A 187 -7.78 -0.89 0.75
CA SER A 187 -6.98 -2.09 1.04
C SER A 187 -6.16 -2.52 -0.17
N ILE A 188 -6.79 -2.63 -1.36
CA ILE A 188 -6.13 -2.99 -2.61
C ILE A 188 -5.00 -2.00 -2.91
N ALA A 189 -5.29 -0.71 -2.88
CA ALA A 189 -4.29 0.30 -3.17
C ALA A 189 -3.14 0.29 -2.14
N LYS A 190 -3.42 0.03 -0.86
CA LYS A 190 -2.37 -0.12 0.17
C LYS A 190 -1.48 -1.33 -0.11
N GLU A 191 -2.06 -2.50 -0.37
CA GLU A 191 -1.32 -3.74 -0.65
C GLU A 191 -0.42 -3.60 -1.90
N GLN A 192 -0.96 -3.04 -2.98
CA GLN A 192 -0.22 -2.82 -4.22
C GLN A 192 0.89 -1.78 -4.05
N THR A 193 0.66 -0.74 -3.24
CA THR A 193 1.68 0.27 -2.91
C THR A 193 2.81 -0.37 -2.10
N SER A 194 2.48 -1.17 -1.08
CA SER A 194 3.47 -1.81 -0.22
C SER A 194 4.34 -2.84 -0.93
N THR A 195 3.83 -3.50 -1.98
CA THR A 195 4.56 -4.55 -2.71
C THR A 195 5.35 -4.02 -3.92
N ARG A 196 4.85 -3.00 -4.64
CA ARG A 196 5.47 -2.54 -5.90
C ARG A 196 6.29 -1.26 -5.79
N ILE A 197 5.97 -0.37 -4.84
CA ILE A 197 6.69 0.92 -4.72
C ILE A 197 8.11 0.76 -4.17
N PRO A 198 8.38 -0.13 -3.19
CA PRO A 198 9.76 -0.42 -2.78
C PRO A 198 10.60 -1.08 -3.88
N ALA A 199 9.98 -1.81 -4.82
CA ALA A 199 10.69 -2.47 -5.91
C ALA A 199 11.12 -1.51 -7.04
N GLU A 200 10.48 -0.35 -7.17
CA GLU A 200 10.77 0.64 -8.22
C GLU A 200 11.52 1.89 -7.73
N LYS A 201 11.44 2.26 -6.43
CA LYS A 201 12.19 3.41 -5.90
C LYS A 201 13.64 3.00 -5.61
N SER A 202 14.60 3.60 -6.34
CA SER A 202 16.00 3.47 -5.94
C SER A 202 16.23 4.17 -4.59
N VAL A 203 17.13 3.64 -3.76
CA VAL A 203 17.54 4.24 -2.48
C VAL A 203 17.93 5.72 -2.64
N THR A 204 18.45 6.08 -3.82
CA THR A 204 18.85 7.45 -4.16
C THR A 204 17.64 8.37 -4.37
N GLU A 205 16.58 7.90 -5.02
CA GLU A 205 15.34 8.67 -5.22
C GLU A 205 14.60 8.88 -3.90
N ALA A 206 14.60 7.86 -3.04
CA ALA A 206 14.08 7.93 -1.69
C ALA A 206 14.80 9.00 -0.85
N LEU A 207 16.12 9.04 -0.89
CA LEU A 207 16.93 10.03 -0.18
C LEU A 207 16.71 11.44 -0.73
N LEU A 208 16.67 11.61 -2.06
CA LEU A 208 16.40 12.90 -2.70
C LEU A 208 15.02 13.44 -2.31
N GLU A 209 13.99 12.61 -2.27
CA GLU A 209 12.63 12.99 -1.88
C GLU A 209 12.55 13.43 -0.40
N VAL A 210 13.26 12.72 0.48
CA VAL A 210 13.39 13.12 1.90
C VAL A 210 14.07 14.48 2.01
N CYS A 211 15.16 14.71 1.29
CA CYS A 211 15.88 15.98 1.27
C CYS A 211 15.00 17.13 0.75
N ASP A 212 14.30 16.93 -0.37
CA ASP A 212 13.46 17.95 -0.98
C ASP A 212 12.28 18.34 -0.10
N GLN A 213 11.63 17.36 0.52
CA GLN A 213 10.47 17.64 1.37
C GLN A 213 10.86 18.28 2.69
N THR A 214 12.00 17.89 3.25
CA THR A 214 12.59 18.53 4.43
C THR A 214 12.96 19.99 4.13
N ASN A 215 13.62 20.24 2.99
CA ASN A 215 13.95 21.59 2.54
C ASN A 215 12.71 22.48 2.31
N LYS A 216 11.61 21.91 1.77
CA LYS A 216 10.35 22.64 1.60
C LYS A 216 9.74 23.07 2.94
N GLN A 217 9.82 22.23 3.97
CA GLN A 217 9.32 22.61 5.31
C GLN A 217 10.20 23.67 5.97
N PHE A 218 11.52 23.59 5.84
CA PHE A 218 12.41 24.66 6.32
C PHE A 218 12.17 26.00 5.61
N LYS A 219 11.94 25.99 4.29
CA LYS A 219 11.55 27.20 3.54
C LYS A 219 10.24 27.80 4.05
N LYS A 220 9.24 26.98 4.35
CA LYS A 220 7.97 27.44 4.94
C LYS A 220 8.16 28.06 6.33
N ILE A 221 9.02 27.45 7.15
CA ILE A 221 9.40 27.99 8.47
C ILE A 221 10.08 29.35 8.31
N SER A 222 11.06 29.48 7.41
CA SER A 222 11.76 30.74 7.12
C SER A 222 10.81 31.85 6.66
N ASN A 223 9.96 31.57 5.68
CA ASN A 223 9.00 32.55 5.15
C ASN A 223 7.95 32.98 6.19
N THR A 224 7.62 32.09 7.13
CA THR A 224 6.69 32.40 8.24
C THR A 224 7.37 33.27 9.31
N LEU A 225 8.68 33.13 9.51
CA LEU A 225 9.48 33.96 10.42
C LEU A 225 9.57 35.41 9.95
N GLU A 226 9.56 35.63 8.64
CA GLU A 226 9.71 36.96 8.03
C GLU A 226 8.40 37.78 7.97
N SER A 227 7.22 37.17 8.17
CA SER A 227 5.95 37.77 7.70
C SER A 227 4.82 38.02 8.71
N MET A 228 4.98 37.90 10.04
CA MET A 228 3.88 38.22 11.00
C MET A 228 4.31 38.69 12.41
N PRO A 229 3.41 39.27 13.23
CA PRO A 229 3.65 39.59 14.65
C PRO A 229 3.57 38.36 15.59
N ASP A 230 4.28 38.44 16.72
CA ASP A 230 4.71 37.35 17.61
C ASP A 230 3.64 36.38 18.17
N THR A 231 2.36 36.75 18.22
CA THR A 231 1.34 35.98 18.98
C THR A 231 0.77 34.76 18.24
N LEU A 232 0.78 34.73 16.90
CA LEU A 232 0.31 33.59 16.07
C LEU A 232 1.44 32.75 15.48
N LEU A 233 2.67 33.27 15.51
CA LEU A 233 3.88 32.67 14.96
C LEU A 233 4.24 31.34 15.65
N LYS A 234 4.18 31.30 16.98
CA LYS A 234 4.65 30.16 17.77
C LYS A 234 3.83 28.88 17.55
N LYS A 235 2.53 29.00 17.29
CA LYS A 235 1.63 27.86 17.01
C LYS A 235 1.87 27.28 15.61
N ARG A 236 2.08 28.15 14.60
CA ARG A 236 2.39 27.74 13.22
C ARG A 236 3.81 27.17 13.09
N LEU A 237 4.80 27.76 13.76
CA LEU A 237 6.16 27.23 13.88
C LEU A 237 6.17 25.83 14.49
N ARG A 238 5.42 25.62 15.58
CA ARG A 238 5.29 24.31 16.20
C ARG A 238 4.67 23.29 15.24
N ALA A 239 3.59 23.66 14.53
CA ALA A 239 2.95 22.76 13.57
C ALA A 239 3.90 22.33 12.44
N TYR A 240 4.59 23.27 11.78
CA TYR A 240 5.50 22.92 10.69
C TYR A 240 6.74 22.14 11.15
N THR A 241 7.25 22.45 12.34
CA THR A 241 8.37 21.71 12.94
C THR A 241 7.93 20.30 13.31
N SER A 242 6.73 20.13 13.89
CA SER A 242 6.17 18.82 14.23
C SER A 242 5.86 17.99 12.99
N ASP A 243 5.35 18.59 11.92
CA ASP A 243 5.09 17.88 10.65
C ASP A 243 6.39 17.43 9.97
N GLY A 244 7.42 18.29 9.96
CA GLY A 244 8.75 17.93 9.45
C GLY A 244 9.42 16.83 10.27
N LEU A 245 9.30 16.88 11.60
CA LEU A 245 9.82 15.83 12.49
C LEU A 245 9.08 14.50 12.27
N LEU A 246 7.74 14.53 12.21
CA LEU A 246 6.94 13.33 11.98
C LEU A 246 7.26 12.69 10.63
N TYR A 247 7.43 13.49 9.57
CA TYR A 247 7.80 13.01 8.25
C TYR A 247 9.18 12.34 8.27
N THR A 248 10.21 13.01 8.82
CA THR A 248 11.58 12.47 8.88
C THR A 248 11.70 11.23 9.76
N GLU A 249 11.00 11.17 10.89
CA GLU A 249 10.92 9.95 11.73
C GLU A 249 10.18 8.80 11.05
N THR A 250 9.15 9.10 10.25
CA THR A 250 8.43 8.08 9.48
C THR A 250 9.30 7.52 8.36
N CYS A 251 10.01 8.38 7.62
CA CYS A 251 10.99 7.95 6.64
C CYS A 251 12.13 7.14 7.29
N LYS A 252 12.66 7.60 8.43
CA LYS A 252 13.69 6.86 9.18
C LYS A 252 13.20 5.46 9.57
N ARG A 253 11.96 5.32 10.05
CA ARG A 253 11.37 4.01 10.38
C ARG A 253 11.16 3.11 9.17
N MET A 254 10.78 3.69 8.02
CA MET A 254 10.64 2.93 6.76
C MET A 254 11.96 2.33 6.26
N TYR A 255 13.11 2.96 6.52
CA TYR A 255 14.42 2.48 6.05
C TYR A 255 15.27 1.77 7.12
N ILE A 256 14.94 1.91 8.41
CA ILE A 256 15.60 1.18 9.52
C ILE A 256 14.88 -0.13 9.84
N GLY A 257 13.64 -0.31 9.39
CA GLY A 257 12.79 -1.46 9.70
C GLY A 257 12.43 -2.32 8.49
N GLU A 258 13.42 -2.78 7.73
CA GLU A 258 13.36 -4.00 6.90
C GLU A 258 14.79 -4.47 6.51
N SER A 259 15.79 -4.23 7.37
CA SER A 259 17.19 -4.61 7.11
C SER A 259 17.84 -5.40 8.25
N ASP A 260 17.08 -6.27 8.92
CA ASP A 260 17.66 -7.25 9.86
C ASP A 260 16.95 -8.61 9.82
N SER A 261 16.69 -9.13 8.61
CA SER A 261 16.50 -10.57 8.40
C SER A 261 17.00 -11.03 7.03
N LEU A 262 18.26 -10.74 6.73
CA LEU A 262 19.04 -11.58 5.83
C LEU A 262 20.00 -12.41 6.68
N VAL A 263 19.45 -13.38 7.40
CA VAL A 263 20.24 -14.57 7.73
C VAL A 263 20.23 -15.40 6.46
N GLU A 264 21.28 -15.31 5.66
CA GLU A 264 21.53 -16.34 4.66
C GLU A 264 21.57 -17.69 5.39
N PRO A 265 20.80 -18.71 4.95
CA PRO A 265 20.97 -20.05 5.47
C PRO A 265 22.43 -20.45 5.27
N MET A 266 23.07 -20.89 6.35
CA MET A 266 24.43 -21.41 6.33
C MET A 266 24.56 -22.43 5.18
N PRO A 267 25.62 -22.38 4.35
CA PRO A 267 25.82 -23.38 3.32
C PRO A 267 25.88 -24.77 3.97
N PRO A 268 25.33 -25.81 3.32
CA PRO A 268 25.43 -27.17 3.85
C PRO A 268 26.91 -27.53 4.06
N PRO A 269 27.24 -28.28 5.13
CA PRO A 269 28.60 -28.69 5.40
C PRO A 269 29.20 -29.42 4.19
N PRO A 270 30.51 -29.26 3.93
CA PRO A 270 31.19 -30.03 2.89
C PRO A 270 30.91 -31.53 3.08
N GLU A 271 30.54 -32.23 2.01
CA GLU A 271 30.34 -33.67 2.09
C GLU A 271 31.64 -34.34 2.58
N LEU A 272 31.52 -35.07 3.68
CA LEU A 272 32.60 -35.90 4.23
C LEU A 272 33.07 -36.89 3.16
N SER A 273 34.37 -36.88 2.88
CA SER A 273 34.98 -37.85 1.96
C SER A 273 34.68 -39.29 2.44
N GLU A 274 34.61 -40.24 1.51
CA GLU A 274 34.32 -41.65 1.83
C GLU A 274 35.26 -42.22 2.91
N LEU A 275 36.47 -41.67 3.02
CA LEU A 275 37.44 -42.04 4.06
C LEU A 275 36.91 -41.73 5.47
N ALA A 276 36.24 -40.60 5.65
CA ALA A 276 35.70 -40.17 6.94
C ALA A 276 34.40 -40.91 7.33
N LYS A 277 33.60 -41.35 6.34
CA LYS A 277 32.43 -42.21 6.59
C LYS A 277 32.83 -43.61 7.08
N SER A 278 33.99 -44.12 6.64
CA SER A 278 34.51 -45.42 7.08
C SER A 278 34.99 -45.44 8.55
N LEU A 279 35.52 -44.32 9.04
CA LEU A 279 36.04 -44.18 10.41
C LEU A 279 34.94 -44.11 11.47
N VAL A 280 33.75 -43.60 11.12
CA VAL A 280 32.60 -43.50 12.04
C VAL A 280 31.93 -44.84 12.30
N ASN A 281 32.04 -45.81 11.38
CA ASN A 281 31.42 -47.13 11.52
C ASN A 281 32.25 -48.15 12.31
N GLN A 282 33.47 -47.81 12.73
CA GLN A 282 34.37 -48.74 13.45
C GLN A 282 34.48 -48.49 14.96
N SER A 283 33.92 -47.42 15.50
CA SER A 283 33.93 -47.14 16.95
C SER A 283 32.53 -47.22 17.58
N SER A 284 31.81 -48.31 17.30
CA SER A 284 30.63 -48.69 18.10
C SER A 284 31.07 -49.48 19.33
N SER A 285 31.45 -48.78 20.39
CA SER A 285 31.45 -49.35 21.75
C SER A 285 31.16 -48.27 22.78
N ASN A 286 29.92 -48.31 23.30
CA ASN A 286 29.42 -47.84 24.59
C ASN A 286 30.32 -46.88 25.38
N ILE A 287 29.97 -45.59 25.37
CA ILE A 287 30.13 -44.72 26.54
C ILE A 287 28.86 -43.86 26.66
N ASP A 288 28.15 -44.10 27.75
CA ASP A 288 27.05 -43.30 28.29
C ASP A 288 27.63 -42.06 28.98
N ILE A 289 27.33 -40.85 28.45
CA ILE A 289 27.41 -39.60 29.21
C ILE A 289 26.25 -38.71 28.78
N LEU A 290 25.11 -38.89 29.43
CA LEU A 290 24.11 -37.83 29.58
C LEU A 290 24.78 -36.57 30.16
N ARG A 291 24.55 -35.41 29.53
CA ARG A 291 24.57 -34.12 30.23
C ARG A 291 23.27 -33.40 29.93
N ALA A 292 22.54 -33.12 31.00
CA ALA A 292 21.20 -32.54 31.01
C ALA A 292 21.12 -31.22 30.23
N GLU A 293 20.03 -31.06 29.47
CA GLU A 293 19.56 -29.76 29.01
C GLU A 293 19.37 -28.88 30.24
N ALA A 294 20.05 -27.73 30.28
CA ALA A 294 19.83 -26.75 31.32
C ALA A 294 18.42 -26.15 31.12
N ASP A 295 17.52 -26.41 32.07
CA ASP A 295 16.17 -25.85 32.09
C ASP A 295 16.22 -24.33 31.99
N LEU A 296 15.65 -23.77 30.92
CA LEU A 296 15.48 -22.32 30.76
C LEU A 296 14.56 -21.79 31.88
N PRO A 297 14.88 -20.63 32.50
CA PRO A 297 14.08 -20.07 33.58
C PRO A 297 12.70 -19.65 33.06
N LYS A 298 11.62 -20.00 33.77
CA LYS A 298 10.23 -19.70 33.35
C LYS A 298 9.66 -18.46 34.05
N THR A 299 10.31 -17.98 35.11
CA THR A 299 9.88 -16.81 35.88
C THR A 299 11.03 -15.86 36.20
N ASP A 300 10.71 -14.58 36.44
CA ASP A 300 11.68 -13.55 36.87
C ASP A 300 12.55 -14.02 38.05
N MET A 301 12.00 -14.75 39.02
CA MET A 301 12.74 -15.16 40.22
C MET A 301 13.61 -16.41 39.99
N GLU A 302 13.22 -17.29 39.07
CA GLU A 302 14.06 -18.42 38.64
C GLU A 302 15.28 -17.93 37.86
N TYR A 303 15.11 -16.89 37.03
CA TYR A 303 16.22 -16.23 36.36
C TYR A 303 17.24 -15.65 37.36
N VAL A 304 16.76 -14.93 38.38
CA VAL A 304 17.62 -14.39 39.45
C VAL A 304 18.37 -15.51 40.19
N GLN A 305 17.70 -16.64 40.42
CA GLN A 305 18.27 -17.77 41.13
C GLN A 305 19.36 -18.47 40.30
N GLN A 306 19.12 -18.72 39.02
CA GLN A 306 20.13 -19.28 38.10
C GLN A 306 21.33 -18.33 37.92
N PHE A 307 21.08 -17.02 37.80
CA PHE A 307 22.15 -16.04 37.69
C PHE A 307 23.03 -16.05 38.95
N LYS A 308 22.42 -16.14 40.14
CA LYS A 308 23.12 -16.23 41.43
C LYS A 308 23.91 -17.53 41.58
N GLU A 309 23.45 -18.64 41.01
CA GLU A 309 24.17 -19.91 41.00
C GLU A 309 25.35 -19.90 40.02
N SER A 310 25.29 -19.08 38.98
CA SER A 310 26.36 -18.92 37.98
C SER A 310 27.48 -17.93 38.37
N GLU A 311 27.26 -17.05 39.35
CA GLU A 311 28.26 -16.08 39.81
C GLU A 311 28.56 -16.20 41.31
N GLU A 312 29.85 -16.19 41.69
CA GLU A 312 30.29 -16.24 43.11
C GLU A 312 29.77 -15.08 43.96
N LYS A 313 29.45 -13.92 43.33
CA LYS A 313 28.95 -12.73 44.02
C LYS A 313 27.90 -12.01 43.18
N MET A 314 26.70 -11.89 43.74
CA MET A 314 25.54 -11.32 43.06
C MET A 314 25.74 -9.84 42.65
N ASP A 315 25.90 -9.59 41.36
CA ASP A 315 25.80 -8.25 40.76
C ASP A 315 24.36 -7.99 40.28
N TRP A 316 23.58 -7.30 41.12
CA TRP A 316 22.19 -6.96 40.85
C TRP A 316 21.99 -6.11 39.59
N LYS A 317 22.98 -5.29 39.23
CA LYS A 317 22.89 -4.44 38.05
C LYS A 317 23.06 -5.27 36.79
N LYS A 318 24.07 -6.16 36.76
CA LYS A 318 24.27 -7.09 35.64
C LYS A 318 23.13 -8.08 35.47
N CYS A 319 22.63 -8.66 36.56
CA CYS A 319 21.48 -9.57 36.53
C CYS A 319 20.24 -8.88 35.93
N PHE A 320 19.93 -7.66 36.35
CA PHE A 320 18.78 -6.90 35.85
C PHE A 320 18.93 -6.52 34.37
N GLU A 321 20.11 -6.05 33.95
CA GLU A 321 20.36 -5.68 32.55
C GLU A 321 20.35 -6.90 31.63
N GLY A 322 20.92 -8.03 32.07
CA GLY A 322 20.89 -9.30 31.36
C GLY A 322 19.47 -9.83 31.19
N GLY A 323 18.72 -9.95 32.29
CA GLY A 323 17.35 -10.45 32.22
C GLY A 323 16.42 -9.55 31.40
N LYS A 324 16.61 -8.22 31.41
CA LYS A 324 15.86 -7.33 30.51
C LYS A 324 16.15 -7.56 29.03
N LYS A 325 17.38 -7.91 28.66
CA LYS A 325 17.71 -8.28 27.28
C LYS A 325 17.05 -9.60 26.87
N GLU A 326 16.86 -10.50 27.83
CA GLU A 326 16.24 -11.82 27.64
C GLU A 326 14.72 -11.82 27.87
N GLY A 327 14.11 -10.65 28.10
CA GLY A 327 12.65 -10.48 28.20
C GLY A 327 12.06 -10.61 29.61
N PHE A 328 12.90 -10.80 30.64
CA PHE A 328 12.51 -10.84 32.05
C PHE A 328 12.46 -9.44 32.69
N PHE A 329 11.86 -9.34 33.88
CA PHE A 329 11.81 -8.14 34.72
C PHE A 329 10.99 -6.96 34.18
N SER A 330 9.97 -7.22 33.35
CA SER A 330 9.06 -6.19 32.82
C SER A 330 8.29 -5.43 33.92
N SER A 331 8.06 -6.07 35.06
CA SER A 331 7.34 -5.52 36.22
C SER A 331 8.22 -4.65 37.15
N TYR A 332 9.54 -4.59 36.91
CA TYR A 332 10.49 -3.88 37.78
C TYR A 332 11.11 -2.67 37.06
N SER A 333 11.06 -1.51 37.71
CA SER A 333 11.57 -0.25 37.16
C SER A 333 13.10 -0.12 37.18
N ASN A 334 13.77 -0.78 38.14
CA ASN A 334 15.23 -0.77 38.30
C ASN A 334 15.72 -1.97 39.13
N TYR A 335 17.04 -2.19 39.13
CA TYR A 335 17.67 -3.29 39.87
C TYR A 335 17.43 -3.24 41.39
N SER A 336 17.24 -2.04 41.98
CA SER A 336 16.94 -1.90 43.41
C SER A 336 15.54 -2.40 43.76
N SER A 337 14.55 -2.19 42.88
CA SER A 337 13.20 -2.73 43.00
C SER A 337 13.20 -4.27 42.91
N LEU A 338 13.96 -4.84 41.97
CA LEU A 338 14.12 -6.29 41.81
C LEU A 338 14.79 -6.92 43.05
N LYS A 339 15.88 -6.31 43.53
CA LYS A 339 16.59 -6.74 44.74
C LYS A 339 15.68 -6.77 45.96
N THR A 340 14.90 -5.71 46.14
CA THR A 340 13.95 -5.60 47.27
C THR A 340 12.86 -6.68 47.16
N ALA A 341 12.34 -6.94 45.97
CA ALA A 341 11.32 -7.97 45.74
C ALA A 341 11.85 -9.39 45.99
N TYR A 342 13.08 -9.69 45.57
CA TYR A 342 13.74 -10.97 45.82
C TYR A 342 13.87 -11.24 47.32
N TYR A 343 14.49 -10.32 48.08
CA TYR A 343 14.67 -10.51 49.53
C TYR A 343 13.34 -10.52 50.31
N LYS A 344 12.33 -9.78 49.86
CA LYS A 344 10.98 -9.83 50.45
C LYS A 344 10.30 -11.18 50.24
N LYS A 345 10.61 -11.87 49.13
CA LYS A 345 10.10 -13.22 48.82
C LYS A 345 10.92 -14.32 49.49
N SER A 346 12.20 -14.09 49.78
CA SER A 346 13.08 -15.02 50.51
C SER A 346 12.88 -15.02 52.04
N ASN A 347 12.27 -13.97 52.60
CA ASN A 347 11.97 -13.84 54.04
C ASN A 347 10.53 -14.25 54.41
N LYS A 348 9.86 -14.99 53.54
CA LYS A 348 8.56 -15.64 53.74
C LYS A 348 8.74 -17.12 53.48
#